data_AF-A0A2I0W5K6-F1
#
_entry.id   AF-A0A2I0W5K6-F1
#
_cell.length_a   1.000
_cell.length_b   1.000
_cell.length_c   1.000
_cell.angle_alpha   90.00
_cell.angle_beta   90.00
_cell.angle_gamma   90.00
#
_symmetry.space_group_name_H-M   'P 1'
#
loop_
_entity.id
_entity.type
_entity.pdbx_description
1 polymer ?
#
loop_
_entity_poly.entity_id
_entity_poly.type
_entity_poly.pdbx_seq_one_letter_code
_entity_poly.pdbx_strand_id
1 'polypeptide(L)'
;MESSTRVGKSGFRRAQTVRPHPVSARSRVIFENSSSTRDSDPNYESRELLISSNLVGTCPDMCPAKERIQRERLRDLAVFERLNGNPVKTSPSLAVKKFCRTLSSNEVHSSDLRPTLVLQNTLKYLLSLMDSSEHPFEVVHDFVFDRTRSIRQDLSMQNIINEEAIEMYEEMVKFHIISHQKLAKRRSGPDDSSSLHYLNMEQLTKCLLSLYEVYDINRRLQFINKHEMEFHSFYILLHIGYKIPIMVNPWLSKFCCEENFHDTFMVDFIK
;
A
#
# COMPACT_ATOMS: atom_id res chain seq x y z
N MET A 1 -18.81 -58.64 45.71
CA MET A 1 -19.79 -57.58 46.03
C MET A 1 -19.99 -56.78 44.74
N GLU A 2 -20.81 -57.21 43.78
CA GLU A 2 -22.29 -57.05 43.72
C GLU A 2 -22.69 -55.60 44.04
N SER A 3 -23.38 -54.83 43.19
CA SER A 3 -24.60 -55.08 42.39
C SER A 3 -24.82 -53.91 41.38
N SER A 4 -25.17 -54.13 40.10
CA SER A 4 -26.54 -54.07 39.50
C SER A 4 -27.38 -52.82 39.89
N THR A 5 -28.10 -52.06 39.05
CA THR A 5 -29.15 -52.50 38.10
C THR A 5 -29.74 -51.33 37.25
N ARG A 6 -30.13 -51.62 35.98
CA ARG A 6 -31.33 -51.22 35.12
C ARG A 6 -31.65 -49.73 34.84
N VAL A 7 -31.89 -49.24 33.60
CA VAL A 7 -32.77 -49.59 32.42
C VAL A 7 -34.20 -48.97 32.44
N GLY A 8 -34.58 -48.29 31.34
CA GLY A 8 -35.97 -48.07 30.83
C GLY A 8 -36.20 -46.62 30.37
N LYS A 9 -36.26 -46.19 29.09
CA LYS A 9 -37.10 -46.46 27.89
C LYS A 9 -38.59 -46.01 27.95
N SER A 10 -38.97 -45.28 26.88
CA SER A 10 -40.33 -44.97 26.34
C SER A 10 -41.10 -43.81 27.00
N GLY A 11 -41.89 -42.97 26.33
CA GLY A 11 -42.34 -42.92 24.93
C GLY A 11 -43.40 -41.80 24.74
N PHE A 12 -43.56 -41.36 23.50
CA PHE A 12 -44.65 -40.60 22.84
C PHE A 12 -45.91 -40.16 23.62
N ARG A 13 -46.38 -38.92 23.38
CA ARG A 13 -47.64 -38.63 22.64
C ARG A 13 -47.86 -37.13 22.32
N ARG A 14 -48.66 -36.94 21.28
CA ARG A 14 -48.97 -35.74 20.48
C ARG A 14 -50.37 -35.20 20.86
N ALA A 15 -50.60 -33.89 20.76
CA ALA A 15 -51.94 -33.31 20.61
C ALA A 15 -51.91 -32.03 19.75
N GLN A 16 -52.94 -31.86 18.92
CA GLN A 16 -53.11 -30.91 17.82
C GLN A 16 -54.03 -29.73 18.19
N THR A 17 -54.19 -28.83 17.20
CA THR A 17 -55.28 -27.86 16.92
C THR A 17 -54.93 -26.40 17.33
N VAL A 18 -55.18 -25.32 16.57
CA VAL A 18 -56.16 -24.93 15.54
C VAL A 18 -55.55 -23.79 14.66
N ARG A 19 -55.95 -23.67 13.37
CA ARG A 19 -55.69 -22.47 12.51
C ARG A 19 -56.78 -21.40 12.69
N PRO A 20 -56.45 -20.11 12.43
CA PRO A 20 -57.25 -19.37 11.47
C PRO A 20 -56.44 -18.50 10.48
N HIS A 21 -57.01 -18.30 9.28
CA HIS A 21 -56.75 -17.26 8.27
C HIS A 21 -58.08 -16.48 8.08
N PRO A 22 -58.23 -15.43 7.24
CA PRO A 22 -57.31 -14.43 6.62
C PRO A 22 -57.83 -12.96 6.65
N VAL A 23 -57.01 -11.94 6.30
CA VAL A 23 -57.38 -10.69 5.53
C VAL A 23 -56.04 -10.07 5.03
N SER A 24 -55.61 -10.12 3.76
CA SER A 24 -55.93 -9.33 2.55
C SER A 24 -55.80 -7.79 2.63
N ALA A 25 -54.73 -7.22 2.07
CA ALA A 25 -54.80 -6.03 1.22
C ALA A 25 -53.65 -5.99 0.20
N ARG A 26 -54.06 -5.98 -1.08
CA ARG A 26 -53.32 -5.69 -2.34
C ARG A 26 -52.59 -4.33 -2.26
N SER A 27 -51.54 -4.06 -3.03
CA SER A 27 -51.60 -3.96 -4.50
C SER A 27 -50.24 -4.02 -5.20
N ARG A 28 -50.29 -4.62 -6.39
CA ARG A 28 -49.28 -4.59 -7.47
C ARG A 28 -49.28 -3.22 -8.15
N VAL A 29 -48.10 -2.82 -8.63
CA VAL A 29 -47.89 -1.97 -9.83
C VAL A 29 -46.68 -2.61 -10.53
N ILE A 30 -46.87 -3.57 -11.44
CA ILE A 30 -46.84 -3.41 -12.90
C ILE A 30 -46.08 -2.17 -13.38
N PHE A 31 -44.93 -2.37 -14.01
CA PHE A 31 -44.60 -1.60 -15.21
C PHE A 31 -43.99 -2.55 -16.25
N GLU A 32 -44.77 -2.80 -17.30
CA GLU A 32 -44.30 -3.32 -18.57
C GLU A 32 -43.48 -2.26 -19.31
N ASN A 33 -42.61 -2.77 -20.19
CA ASN A 33 -41.80 -2.11 -21.22
C ASN A 33 -42.08 -0.64 -21.56
N SER A 34 -41.00 0.13 -21.57
CA SER A 34 -40.79 1.12 -22.62
C SER A 34 -39.29 1.28 -22.89
N SER A 35 -38.90 0.86 -24.08
CA SER A 35 -37.73 1.35 -24.79
C SER A 35 -37.77 2.89 -24.81
N SER A 36 -36.85 3.52 -24.08
CA SER A 36 -36.50 4.92 -24.27
C SER A 36 -35.04 5.08 -23.88
N THR A 37 -34.23 5.43 -24.88
CA THR A 37 -32.87 5.97 -24.80
C THR A 37 -32.57 6.62 -23.46
N ARG A 38 -31.70 6.00 -22.65
CA ARG A 38 -31.04 6.67 -21.54
C ARG A 38 -29.61 6.88 -21.99
N ASP A 39 -29.28 8.14 -22.29
CA ASP A 39 -27.89 8.58 -22.34
C ASP A 39 -27.20 8.06 -21.09
N SER A 40 -26.23 7.17 -21.29
CA SER A 40 -25.35 6.70 -20.24
C SER A 40 -24.54 7.90 -19.77
N ASP A 41 -24.91 8.49 -18.63
CA ASP A 41 -24.08 9.49 -17.98
C ASP A 41 -22.73 8.82 -17.63
N PRO A 42 -21.60 9.20 -18.26
CA PRO A 42 -20.30 8.58 -18.03
C PRO A 42 -19.80 8.76 -16.59
N ASN A 43 -20.51 9.57 -15.79
CA ASN A 43 -20.19 9.82 -14.39
C ASN A 43 -20.74 8.75 -13.43
N TYR A 44 -21.69 7.90 -13.86
CA TYR A 44 -22.25 6.85 -13.01
C TYR A 44 -21.30 5.65 -12.86
N GLU A 45 -20.68 5.18 -13.96
CA GLU A 45 -19.64 4.14 -13.91
C GLU A 45 -18.40 4.58 -13.12
N SER A 46 -18.06 5.87 -13.19
CA SER A 46 -16.93 6.46 -12.45
C SER A 46 -17.17 6.46 -10.93
N ARG A 47 -18.42 6.55 -10.48
CA ARG A 47 -18.80 6.48 -9.07
C ARG A 47 -18.87 5.05 -8.54
N GLU A 48 -19.25 4.08 -9.37
CA GLU A 48 -19.41 2.68 -8.97
C GLU A 48 -18.04 1.97 -8.77
N LEU A 49 -17.00 2.41 -9.50
CA LEU A 49 -15.61 1.98 -9.29
C LEU A 49 -14.99 2.44 -7.95
N LEU A 50 -15.53 3.50 -7.34
CA LEU A 50 -15.07 4.04 -6.05
C LEU A 50 -15.72 3.35 -4.83
N ILE A 51 -16.74 2.51 -5.04
CA ILE A 51 -17.49 1.80 -3.99
C ILE A 51 -17.26 0.28 -4.13
N SER A 52 -16.08 -0.14 -4.55
CA SER A 52 -15.64 -1.51 -4.29
C SER A 52 -15.36 -1.62 -2.79
N SER A 53 -15.75 -2.72 -2.14
CA SER A 53 -15.55 -2.91 -0.69
C SER A 53 -14.08 -2.68 -0.32
N ASN A 54 -13.77 -1.48 0.21
CA ASN A 54 -12.41 -1.11 0.54
C ASN A 54 -11.89 -2.09 1.59
N LEU A 55 -10.88 -2.88 1.22
CA LEU A 55 -10.16 -3.71 2.18
C LEU A 55 -9.55 -2.76 3.22
N VAL A 56 -10.05 -2.79 4.45
CA VAL A 56 -9.54 -1.95 5.55
C VAL A 56 -8.58 -2.77 6.40
N GLY A 57 -7.38 -2.25 6.60
CA GLY A 57 -6.37 -2.80 7.48
C GLY A 57 -6.72 -2.65 8.95
N THR A 58 -6.36 -3.65 9.74
CA THR A 58 -6.68 -3.76 11.17
C THR A 58 -5.45 -4.07 12.03
N CYS A 59 -4.25 -4.13 11.43
CA CYS A 59 -3.01 -4.29 12.18
C CYS A 59 -2.77 -3.05 13.05
N PRO A 60 -2.74 -3.17 14.39
CA PRO A 60 -2.56 -2.02 15.28
C PRO A 60 -1.09 -1.55 15.36
N ASP A 61 -0.15 -2.39 14.92
CA ASP A 61 1.29 -2.19 15.08
C ASP A 61 1.97 -1.86 13.73
N MET A 62 3.21 -1.39 13.78
CA MET A 62 4.03 -1.12 12.58
C MET A 62 4.36 -2.37 11.74
N CYS A 63 4.16 -3.57 12.30
CA CYS A 63 4.35 -4.87 11.66
C CYS A 63 3.30 -5.87 12.16
N PRO A 64 2.59 -6.64 11.32
CA PRO A 64 1.64 -7.65 11.76
C PRO A 64 2.26 -8.71 12.68
N ALA A 65 1.53 -9.15 13.72
CA ALA A 65 2.03 -10.13 14.68
C ALA A 65 2.46 -11.45 14.04
N LYS A 66 1.73 -11.92 13.01
CA LYS A 66 2.07 -13.11 12.23
C LYS A 66 3.44 -12.96 11.56
N GLU A 67 3.69 -11.81 10.92
CA GLU A 67 4.98 -11.53 10.28
C GLU A 67 6.11 -11.45 11.31
N ARG A 68 5.90 -10.78 12.46
CA ARG A 68 6.91 -10.71 13.52
C ARG A 68 7.35 -12.10 13.98
N ILE A 69 6.40 -12.98 14.28
CA ILE A 69 6.68 -14.36 14.72
C ILE A 69 7.44 -15.12 13.63
N GLN A 70 7.03 -14.97 12.37
CA GLN A 70 7.70 -15.61 11.24
C GLN A 70 9.15 -15.14 11.10
N ARG A 71 9.39 -13.83 11.23
CA ARG A 71 10.73 -13.23 11.08
C ARG A 71 11.64 -13.54 12.26
N GLU A 72 11.12 -13.69 13.48
CA GLU A 72 11.89 -14.25 14.61
C GLU A 72 12.35 -15.69 14.32
N ARG A 73 11.43 -16.54 13.83
CA ARG A 73 11.73 -17.95 13.49
C ARG A 73 12.76 -18.07 12.38
N LEU A 74 12.64 -17.25 11.34
CA LEU A 74 13.55 -17.25 10.19
C LEU A 74 14.85 -16.45 10.43
N ARG A 75 14.99 -15.79 11.58
CA ARG A 75 16.12 -14.88 11.91
C ARG A 75 16.29 -13.76 10.89
N ASP A 76 15.17 -13.25 10.39
CA ASP A 76 15.10 -12.19 9.37
C ASP A 76 14.76 -10.83 9.98
N LEU A 77 15.51 -10.43 11.02
CA LEU A 77 15.36 -9.15 11.71
C LEU A 77 16.50 -8.18 11.34
N ALA A 78 16.13 -7.00 10.84
CA ALA A 78 17.09 -5.91 10.63
C ALA A 78 17.61 -5.38 11.96
N VAL A 79 18.74 -4.67 11.95
CA VAL A 79 19.40 -4.19 13.17
C VAL A 79 18.47 -3.35 14.06
N PHE A 80 17.65 -2.49 13.46
CA PHE A 80 16.69 -1.61 14.14
C PHE A 80 15.52 -2.36 14.80
N GLU A 81 15.29 -3.61 14.41
CA GLU A 81 14.14 -4.39 14.88
C GLU A 81 14.52 -5.32 16.05
N ARG A 82 15.79 -5.35 16.45
CA ARG A 82 16.32 -6.31 17.43
C ARG A 82 16.14 -5.82 18.85
N LEU A 83 15.43 -6.61 19.65
CA LEU A 83 15.26 -6.33 21.07
C LEU A 83 16.61 -6.53 21.80
N ASN A 84 17.16 -5.45 22.36
CA ASN A 84 18.48 -5.45 23.02
C ASN A 84 19.60 -6.00 22.12
N GLY A 85 19.51 -5.76 20.80
CA GLY A 85 20.48 -6.28 19.82
C GLY A 85 20.38 -7.77 19.49
N ASN A 86 19.43 -8.51 20.09
CA ASN A 86 19.27 -9.94 19.85
C ASN A 86 18.71 -10.21 18.43
N PRO A 87 19.42 -10.95 17.55
CA PRO A 87 19.00 -11.18 16.18
C PRO A 87 17.79 -12.12 16.02
N VAL A 88 17.33 -12.76 17.10
CA VAL A 88 16.21 -13.73 17.11
C VAL A 88 14.98 -13.18 17.85
N LYS A 89 15.08 -11.97 18.42
CA LYS A 89 14.01 -11.38 19.22
C LYS A 89 13.68 -9.96 18.78
N THR A 90 12.39 -9.69 18.64
CA THR A 90 11.86 -8.35 18.36
C THR A 90 10.77 -7.98 19.36
N SER A 91 10.19 -6.79 19.20
CA SER A 91 9.02 -6.34 19.94
C SER A 91 8.05 -5.59 19.01
N PRO A 92 6.76 -5.47 19.38
CA PRO A 92 5.79 -4.73 18.57
C PRO A 92 6.18 -3.27 18.29
N SER A 93 6.94 -2.64 19.20
CA SER A 93 7.41 -1.27 19.06
C SER A 93 8.66 -1.10 18.19
N LEU A 94 9.34 -2.19 17.82
CA LEU A 94 10.55 -2.16 16.99
C LEU A 94 10.32 -2.70 15.58
N ALA A 95 9.54 -3.78 15.45
CA ALA A 95 9.34 -4.45 14.17
C ALA A 95 8.53 -3.57 13.20
N VAL A 96 9.02 -3.43 11.96
CA VAL A 96 8.31 -2.74 10.89
C VAL A 96 8.07 -3.70 9.74
N LYS A 97 6.85 -3.70 9.18
CA LYS A 97 6.42 -4.60 8.11
C LYS A 97 7.38 -4.55 6.92
N LYS A 98 7.94 -5.69 6.52
CA LYS A 98 8.78 -5.81 5.32
C LYS A 98 7.94 -5.64 4.05
N PHE A 99 8.57 -5.19 2.97
CA PHE A 99 7.94 -5.24 1.65
C PHE A 99 7.92 -6.67 1.14
N CYS A 100 6.78 -7.13 0.61
CA CYS A 100 6.67 -8.48 0.05
C CYS A 100 6.38 -8.43 -1.45
N ARG A 101 7.30 -8.98 -2.25
CA ARG A 101 7.23 -8.91 -3.73
C ARG A 101 6.08 -9.71 -4.33
N THR A 102 5.71 -10.82 -3.68
CA THR A 102 4.80 -11.83 -4.24
C THR A 102 3.44 -11.83 -3.52
N LEU A 103 2.97 -10.67 -3.06
CA LEU A 103 1.65 -10.59 -2.44
C LEU A 103 0.54 -10.69 -3.49
N SER A 104 -0.33 -11.67 -3.29
CA SER A 104 -1.61 -11.81 -3.97
C SER A 104 -2.71 -11.18 -3.11
N SER A 105 -3.59 -10.37 -3.71
CA SER A 105 -4.72 -9.77 -3.00
C SER A 105 -5.64 -10.81 -2.35
N ASN A 106 -5.74 -12.02 -2.91
CA ASN A 106 -6.57 -13.10 -2.39
C ASN A 106 -6.03 -13.74 -1.11
N GLU A 107 -4.75 -13.53 -0.79
CA GLU A 107 -4.07 -14.12 0.37
C GLU A 107 -3.91 -13.12 1.54
N VAL A 108 -4.24 -11.85 1.31
CA VAL A 108 -4.06 -10.77 2.28
C VAL A 108 -5.30 -10.61 3.14
N HIS A 109 -5.15 -10.78 4.45
CA HIS A 109 -6.22 -10.46 5.39
C HIS A 109 -6.11 -9.02 5.89
N SER A 110 -7.23 -8.45 6.35
CA SER A 110 -7.24 -7.16 7.05
C SER A 110 -6.24 -7.09 8.21
N SER A 111 -5.97 -8.21 8.91
CA SER A 111 -4.99 -8.26 10.00
C SER A 111 -3.54 -8.06 9.55
N ASP A 112 -3.28 -8.23 8.26
CA ASP A 112 -1.95 -8.17 7.66
C ASP A 112 -1.66 -6.77 7.10
N LEU A 113 -2.66 -5.87 7.07
CA LEU A 113 -2.60 -4.50 6.58
C LEU A 113 -2.71 -3.51 7.72
N ARG A 114 -1.90 -2.44 7.66
CA ARG A 114 -1.94 -1.34 8.63
C ARG A 114 -2.97 -0.28 8.21
N PRO A 115 -3.85 0.18 9.11
CA PRO A 115 -4.73 1.31 8.83
C PRO A 115 -3.94 2.62 8.67
N THR A 116 -4.57 3.63 8.05
CA THR A 116 -3.95 4.92 7.70
C THR A 116 -3.15 5.55 8.85
N LEU A 117 -3.73 5.64 10.05
CA LEU A 117 -3.06 6.23 11.22
C LEU A 117 -1.76 5.48 11.60
N VAL A 118 -1.77 4.15 11.50
CA VAL A 118 -0.60 3.33 11.79
C VAL A 118 0.45 3.51 10.70
N LEU A 119 0.04 3.64 9.43
CA LEU A 119 0.95 3.93 8.31
C LEU A 119 1.66 5.28 8.51
N GLN A 120 0.92 6.34 8.86
CA GLN A 120 1.49 7.67 9.12
C GLN A 120 2.50 7.64 10.28
N ASN A 121 2.12 7.03 11.40
CA ASN A 121 3.02 6.90 12.56
C ASN A 121 4.26 6.06 12.22
N THR A 122 4.09 5.00 11.43
CA THR A 122 5.21 4.17 10.95
C THR A 122 6.16 4.99 10.08
N LEU A 123 5.63 5.77 9.12
CA LEU A 123 6.46 6.61 8.27
C LEU A 123 7.23 7.64 9.09
N LYS A 124 6.56 8.32 10.04
CA LYS A 124 7.21 9.26 10.95
C LYS A 124 8.35 8.63 11.74
N TYR A 125 8.14 7.43 12.27
CA TYR A 125 9.18 6.66 12.94
C TYR A 125 10.36 6.38 11.99
N LEU A 126 10.10 5.87 10.78
CA LEU A 126 11.14 5.56 9.81
C LEU A 126 11.97 6.79 9.41
N LEU A 127 11.32 7.93 9.17
CA LEU A 127 11.99 9.17 8.81
C LEU A 127 12.84 9.72 9.95
N SER A 128 12.44 9.50 11.22
CA SER A 128 13.27 9.88 12.38
C SER A 128 14.60 9.14 12.44
N LEU A 129 14.72 7.97 11.79
CA LEU A 129 15.99 7.22 11.73
C LEU A 129 17.01 7.85 10.77
N MET A 130 16.57 8.71 9.84
CA MET A 130 17.43 9.32 8.81
C MET A 130 18.50 10.26 9.36
N ASP A 131 18.28 10.77 10.57
CA ASP A 131 19.17 11.69 11.27
C ASP A 131 20.00 10.99 12.36
N SER A 132 19.78 9.68 12.59
CA SER A 132 20.55 8.90 13.54
C SER A 132 21.99 8.70 13.05
N SER A 133 22.95 8.89 13.94
CA SER A 133 24.37 8.60 13.72
C SER A 133 24.80 7.23 14.27
N GLU A 134 23.87 6.43 14.82
CA GLU A 134 24.17 5.14 15.44
C GLU A 134 24.63 4.09 14.43
N HIS A 135 24.21 4.22 13.16
CA HIS A 135 24.54 3.29 12.08
C HIS A 135 24.99 4.02 10.81
N PRO A 136 25.80 3.37 9.94
CA PRO A 136 26.08 3.88 8.61
C PRO A 136 24.79 4.18 7.84
N PHE A 137 24.81 5.22 7.02
CA PHE A 137 23.60 5.68 6.33
C PHE A 137 23.08 4.65 5.35
N GLU A 138 23.95 3.84 4.77
CA GLU A 138 23.63 2.73 3.87
C GLU A 138 22.73 1.70 4.58
N VAL A 139 23.00 1.41 5.85
CA VAL A 139 22.20 0.51 6.68
C VAL A 139 20.84 1.12 7.02
N VAL A 140 20.81 2.42 7.35
CA VAL A 140 19.56 3.18 7.58
C VAL A 140 18.73 3.22 6.30
N HIS A 141 19.36 3.52 5.17
CA HIS A 141 18.76 3.58 3.86
C HIS A 141 18.09 2.26 3.51
N ASP A 142 18.81 1.14 3.55
CA ASP A 142 18.28 -0.17 3.15
C ASP A 142 17.04 -0.55 3.98
N PHE A 143 17.07 -0.21 5.27
CA PHE A 143 15.93 -0.43 6.15
C PHE A 143 14.74 0.46 5.75
N VAL A 144 14.92 1.78 5.73
CA VAL A 144 13.84 2.74 5.43
C VAL A 144 13.29 2.52 4.02
N PHE A 145 14.16 2.30 3.03
CA PHE A 145 13.83 1.99 1.65
C PHE A 145 12.91 0.78 1.51
N ASP A 146 13.20 -0.32 2.22
CA ASP A 146 12.32 -1.49 2.19
C ASP A 146 10.97 -1.22 2.89
N ARG A 147 10.99 -0.52 4.02
CA ARG A 147 9.79 -0.28 4.83
C ARG A 147 8.85 0.76 4.22
N THR A 148 9.35 1.78 3.54
CA THR A 148 8.52 2.74 2.79
C THR A 148 7.83 2.08 1.60
N ARG A 149 8.48 1.12 0.94
CA ARG A 149 7.82 0.28 -0.09
C ARG A 149 6.68 -0.54 0.49
N SER A 150 6.84 -1.09 1.69
CA SER A 150 5.76 -1.78 2.40
C SER A 150 4.59 -0.86 2.73
N ILE A 151 4.87 0.39 3.14
CA ILE A 151 3.82 1.41 3.39
C ILE A 151 3.04 1.70 2.11
N ARG A 152 3.73 1.97 0.99
CA ARG A 152 3.06 2.16 -0.31
C ARG A 152 2.23 0.97 -0.73
N GLN A 153 2.73 -0.24 -0.47
CA GLN A 153 2.01 -1.47 -0.76
C GLN A 153 0.69 -1.55 0.03
N ASP A 154 0.72 -1.21 1.32
CA ASP A 154 -0.47 -1.16 2.16
C ASP A 154 -1.46 -0.07 1.70
N LEU A 155 -0.98 1.11 1.28
CA LEU A 155 -1.83 2.17 0.72
C LEU A 155 -2.56 1.71 -0.54
N SER A 156 -1.82 1.09 -1.47
CA SER A 156 -2.36 0.59 -2.73
C SER A 156 -3.35 -0.56 -2.50
N MET A 157 -3.03 -1.53 -1.65
CA MET A 157 -3.93 -2.67 -1.35
C MET A 157 -5.26 -2.24 -0.72
N GLN A 158 -5.26 -1.12 0.02
CA GLN A 158 -6.43 -0.57 0.68
C GLN A 158 -7.13 0.54 -0.13
N ASN A 159 -6.62 0.87 -1.32
CA ASN A 159 -7.09 1.99 -2.16
C ASN A 159 -7.20 3.33 -1.39
N ILE A 160 -6.22 3.64 -0.54
CA ILE A 160 -6.23 4.87 0.26
C ILE A 160 -5.69 6.03 -0.59
N ILE A 161 -6.52 7.04 -0.83
CA ILE A 161 -6.25 8.18 -1.73
C ILE A 161 -6.56 9.55 -1.09
N ASN A 162 -6.72 9.62 0.24
CA ASN A 162 -7.02 10.85 0.97
C ASN A 162 -5.77 11.75 1.14
N GLU A 163 -5.97 12.93 1.74
CA GLU A 163 -4.91 13.91 2.01
C GLU A 163 -3.76 13.29 2.83
N GLU A 164 -4.08 12.45 3.81
CA GLU A 164 -3.09 11.73 4.61
C GLU A 164 -2.20 10.80 3.77
N ALA A 165 -2.75 10.15 2.73
CA ALA A 165 -1.96 9.35 1.81
C ALA A 165 -1.06 10.20 0.92
N ILE A 166 -1.55 11.35 0.46
CA ILE A 166 -0.75 12.32 -0.30
C ILE A 166 0.46 12.75 0.52
N GLU A 167 0.26 13.21 1.75
CA GLU A 167 1.35 13.64 2.64
C GLU A 167 2.38 12.51 2.84
N MET A 168 1.94 11.27 3.01
CA MET A 168 2.85 10.14 3.12
C MET A 168 3.65 9.90 1.83
N TYR A 169 3.03 9.97 0.67
CA TYR A 169 3.72 9.86 -0.62
C TYR A 169 4.74 11.00 -0.82
N GLU A 170 4.36 12.23 -0.49
CA GLU A 170 5.23 13.41 -0.53
C GLU A 170 6.49 13.20 0.33
N GLU A 171 6.33 12.75 1.56
CA GLU A 171 7.45 12.49 2.48
C GLU A 171 8.32 11.30 2.01
N MET A 172 7.73 10.25 1.43
CA MET A 172 8.49 9.14 0.84
C MET A 172 9.31 9.57 -0.39
N VAL A 173 8.77 10.48 -1.22
CA VAL A 173 9.52 11.08 -2.34
C VAL A 173 10.70 11.90 -1.80
N LYS A 174 10.47 12.76 -0.80
CA LYS A 174 11.56 13.54 -0.15
C LYS A 174 12.64 12.62 0.41
N PHE A 175 12.26 11.53 1.09
CA PHE A 175 13.19 10.51 1.56
C PHE A 175 14.09 10.00 0.43
N HIS A 176 13.51 9.60 -0.71
CA HIS A 176 14.28 9.07 -1.82
C HIS A 176 15.24 10.11 -2.43
N ILE A 177 14.83 11.38 -2.54
CA ILE A 177 15.68 12.48 -3.03
C ILE A 177 16.86 12.71 -2.07
N ILE A 178 16.57 12.88 -0.77
CA ILE A 178 17.58 13.10 0.27
C ILE A 178 18.54 11.91 0.36
N SER A 179 18.00 10.70 0.30
CA SER A 179 18.79 9.47 0.31
C SER A 179 19.75 9.41 -0.87
N HIS A 180 19.27 9.70 -2.08
CA HIS A 180 20.12 9.70 -3.28
C HIS A 180 21.31 10.65 -3.12
N GLN A 181 21.08 11.84 -2.58
CA GLN A 181 22.13 12.83 -2.31
C GLN A 181 23.12 12.36 -1.23
N LYS A 182 22.61 11.81 -0.12
CA LYS A 182 23.45 11.30 0.99
C LYS A 182 24.33 10.13 0.52
N LEU A 183 23.80 9.21 -0.28
CA LEU A 183 24.56 8.11 -0.87
C LEU A 183 25.63 8.61 -1.87
N ALA A 184 25.30 9.62 -2.68
CA ALA A 184 26.23 10.17 -3.68
C ALA A 184 27.49 10.78 -3.02
N LYS A 185 27.30 11.49 -1.90
CA LYS A 185 28.39 12.15 -1.16
C LYS A 185 29.36 11.18 -0.48
N ARG A 186 28.97 9.92 -0.28
CA ARG A 186 29.75 8.90 0.44
C ARG A 186 30.51 7.94 -0.49
N ARG A 187 30.42 8.14 -1.81
CA ARG A 187 31.12 7.31 -2.79
C ARG A 187 32.64 7.40 -2.60
N SER A 188 33.27 6.25 -2.38
CA SER A 188 34.74 6.14 -2.32
C SER A 188 35.37 5.66 -3.65
N GLY A 189 34.57 5.38 -4.68
CA GLY A 189 35.02 4.94 -5.99
C GLY A 189 33.88 4.81 -7.02
N PRO A 190 34.20 4.56 -8.31
CA PRO A 190 33.21 4.53 -9.40
C PRO A 190 32.21 3.36 -9.38
N ASP A 191 32.51 2.24 -8.69
CA ASP A 191 31.74 0.98 -8.81
C ASP A 191 30.93 0.60 -7.54
N ASP A 192 31.23 1.18 -6.38
CA ASP A 192 30.76 0.69 -5.07
C ASP A 192 29.31 1.08 -4.70
N SER A 193 28.58 1.79 -5.57
CA SER A 193 27.23 2.31 -5.24
C SER A 193 26.26 2.37 -6.42
N SER A 194 26.61 1.79 -7.58
CA SER A 194 25.79 1.91 -8.79
C SER A 194 24.40 1.28 -8.63
N SER A 195 24.33 0.07 -8.06
CA SER A 195 23.08 -0.69 -7.89
C SER A 195 22.13 -0.06 -6.86
N LEU A 196 22.65 0.42 -5.73
CA LEU A 196 21.84 1.04 -4.68
C LEU A 196 21.19 2.33 -5.15
N HIS A 197 21.96 3.18 -5.85
CA HIS A 197 21.45 4.40 -6.45
C HIS A 197 20.39 4.11 -7.51
N TYR A 198 20.64 3.12 -8.37
CA TYR A 198 19.70 2.72 -9.41
C TYR A 198 18.37 2.26 -8.80
N LEU A 199 18.41 1.38 -7.80
CA LEU A 199 17.21 0.90 -7.11
C LEU A 199 16.48 2.03 -6.38
N ASN A 200 17.21 2.97 -5.76
CA ASN A 200 16.61 4.15 -5.14
C ASN A 200 15.87 5.02 -6.17
N MET A 201 16.49 5.27 -7.33
CA MET A 201 15.86 6.02 -8.42
C MET A 201 14.63 5.29 -8.97
N GLU A 202 14.69 3.97 -9.14
CA GLU A 202 13.53 3.18 -9.60
C GLU A 202 12.34 3.31 -8.63
N GLN A 203 12.59 3.27 -7.31
CA GLN A 203 11.51 3.43 -6.33
C GLN A 203 11.04 4.88 -6.21
N LEU A 204 11.91 5.87 -6.39
CA LEU A 204 11.53 7.28 -6.50
C LEU A 204 10.54 7.48 -7.65
N THR A 205 10.85 6.96 -8.85
CA THR A 205 9.96 7.02 -10.02
C THR A 205 8.61 6.39 -9.70
N LYS A 206 8.60 5.19 -9.13
CA LYS A 206 7.36 4.48 -8.77
C LYS A 206 6.56 5.24 -7.72
N CYS A 207 7.21 5.87 -6.74
CA CYS A 207 6.57 6.65 -5.70
C CYS A 207 5.91 7.91 -6.27
N LEU A 208 6.62 8.64 -7.14
CA LEU A 208 6.09 9.79 -7.86
C LEU A 208 4.90 9.39 -8.73
N LEU A 209 4.99 8.31 -9.52
CA LEU A 209 3.88 7.84 -10.35
C LEU A 209 2.61 7.57 -9.52
N SER A 210 2.73 6.89 -8.38
CA SER A 210 1.60 6.68 -7.47
C SER A 210 1.03 7.99 -6.93
N LEU A 211 1.88 8.95 -6.54
CA LEU A 211 1.43 10.27 -6.07
C LEU A 211 0.67 11.02 -7.17
N TYR A 212 1.13 10.94 -8.41
CA TYR A 212 0.49 11.54 -9.57
C TYR A 212 -0.90 10.97 -9.84
N GLU A 213 -1.07 9.65 -9.74
CA GLU A 213 -2.37 8.99 -9.86
C GLU A 213 -3.35 9.52 -8.81
N VAL A 214 -2.88 9.67 -7.56
CA VAL A 214 -3.70 10.23 -6.47
C VAL A 214 -4.06 11.70 -6.74
N TYR A 215 -3.10 12.52 -7.18
CA TYR A 215 -3.38 13.91 -7.55
C TYR A 215 -4.38 14.03 -8.69
N ASP A 216 -4.27 13.20 -9.73
CA ASP A 216 -5.21 13.21 -10.85
C ASP A 216 -6.63 12.84 -10.42
N ILE A 217 -6.78 11.83 -9.56
CA ILE A 217 -8.07 11.46 -8.99
C ILE A 217 -8.64 12.64 -8.17
N ASN A 218 -7.84 13.24 -7.29
CA ASN A 218 -8.29 14.38 -6.48
C ASN A 218 -8.66 15.59 -7.32
N ARG A 219 -7.92 15.87 -8.40
CA ARG A 219 -8.22 16.94 -9.34
C ARG A 219 -9.55 16.71 -10.06
N ARG A 220 -9.82 15.47 -10.49
CA ARG A 220 -11.14 15.09 -11.07
C ARG A 220 -12.28 15.29 -10.07
N LEU A 221 -12.01 15.06 -8.79
CA LEU A 221 -12.94 15.30 -7.68
C LEU A 221 -12.97 16.76 -7.18
N GLN A 222 -12.25 17.69 -7.84
CA GLN A 222 -12.16 19.11 -7.49
C GLN A 222 -11.53 19.40 -6.11
N PHE A 223 -10.71 18.50 -5.59
CA PHE A 223 -9.86 18.76 -4.43
C PHE A 223 -8.57 19.47 -4.85
N ILE A 224 -8.13 20.44 -4.04
CA ILE A 224 -6.90 21.19 -4.26
C ILE A 224 -5.81 20.61 -3.37
N ASN A 225 -4.71 20.14 -3.96
CA ASN A 225 -3.57 19.63 -3.21
C ASN A 225 -2.45 20.68 -3.17
N LYS A 226 -2.02 21.05 -1.96
CA LYS A 226 -1.16 22.21 -1.73
C LYS A 226 0.22 22.12 -2.42
N HIS A 227 0.84 20.95 -2.42
CA HIS A 227 2.21 20.77 -2.94
C HIS A 227 2.25 20.10 -4.32
N GLU A 228 1.11 19.95 -5.01
CA GLU A 228 1.01 19.24 -6.29
C GLU A 228 2.04 19.72 -7.30
N MET A 229 2.19 21.04 -7.45
CA MET A 229 3.13 21.64 -8.40
C MET A 229 4.60 21.38 -8.05
N GLU A 230 4.94 21.34 -6.77
CA GLU A 230 6.30 21.03 -6.29
C GLU A 230 6.68 19.60 -6.68
N PHE A 231 5.83 18.63 -6.32
CA PHE A 231 6.08 17.23 -6.64
C PHE A 231 5.96 16.93 -8.13
N HIS A 232 5.12 17.70 -8.84
CA HIS A 232 5.05 17.63 -10.28
C HIS A 232 6.37 18.05 -10.93
N SER A 233 7.04 19.07 -10.37
CA SER A 233 8.36 19.48 -10.84
C SER A 233 9.37 18.34 -10.70
N PHE A 234 9.43 17.63 -9.56
CA PHE A 234 10.40 16.53 -9.37
C PHE A 234 10.25 15.43 -10.41
N TYR A 235 9.03 15.07 -10.77
CA TYR A 235 8.78 14.10 -11.83
C TYR A 235 9.20 14.61 -13.21
N ILE A 236 8.88 15.86 -13.56
CA ILE A 236 9.38 16.46 -14.81
C ILE A 236 10.90 16.37 -14.85
N LEU A 237 11.58 16.74 -13.77
CA LEU A 237 13.04 16.80 -13.69
C LEU A 237 13.68 15.41 -13.80
N LEU A 238 13.06 14.41 -13.18
CA LEU A 238 13.43 13.01 -13.32
C LEU A 238 13.36 12.52 -14.77
N HIS A 239 12.44 13.07 -15.58
CA HIS A 239 12.23 12.70 -16.98
C HIS A 239 12.77 13.73 -17.98
N ILE A 240 13.42 14.81 -17.55
CA ILE A 240 14.10 15.72 -18.49
C ILE A 240 15.46 15.13 -18.92
N GLY A 241 16.10 14.31 -18.07
CA GLY A 241 17.35 13.61 -18.39
C GLY A 241 17.17 12.23 -19.06
N TYR A 242 15.98 11.63 -18.95
CA TYR A 242 15.58 10.42 -19.66
C TYR A 242 14.51 10.82 -20.64
N LYS A 243 14.67 10.63 -21.97
CA LYS A 243 13.61 10.87 -22.97
C LYS A 243 12.26 10.53 -22.36
N ILE A 244 11.44 11.55 -22.04
CA ILE A 244 10.16 11.38 -21.34
C ILE A 244 9.43 10.22 -22.02
N PRO A 245 9.23 9.06 -21.36
CA PRO A 245 8.30 8.09 -21.87
C PRO A 245 6.97 8.82 -21.84
N ILE A 246 6.50 9.20 -23.02
CA ILE A 246 5.16 9.75 -23.21
C ILE A 246 4.26 8.77 -22.47
N MET A 247 3.54 9.23 -21.45
CA MET A 247 2.56 8.42 -20.75
C MET A 247 1.49 8.05 -21.75
N VAL A 248 1.63 6.88 -22.37
CA VAL A 248 0.60 6.39 -23.26
C VAL A 248 -0.30 5.45 -22.50
N ASN A 249 -1.48 6.00 -22.19
CA ASN A 249 -2.75 5.28 -22.14
C ASN A 249 -2.88 4.23 -23.28
N PRO A 250 -3.88 3.35 -23.31
CA PRO A 250 -4.00 2.25 -24.30
C PRO A 250 -4.06 2.61 -25.80
N TRP A 251 -3.72 3.83 -26.23
CA TRP A 251 -3.89 4.36 -27.60
C TRP A 251 -2.62 4.48 -28.47
N LEU A 252 -1.41 4.13 -28.00
CA LEU A 252 -0.20 4.10 -28.87
C LEU A 252 0.52 2.76 -28.80
N SER A 253 -0.20 1.68 -29.13
CA SER A 253 0.40 0.43 -29.56
C SER A 253 0.82 0.52 -31.04
N LYS A 254 2.00 1.08 -31.33
CA LYS A 254 2.78 0.80 -32.56
C LYS A 254 4.10 1.59 -32.50
N PHE A 255 5.16 0.99 -33.04
CA PHE A 255 6.55 1.48 -33.17
C PHE A 255 7.55 0.98 -32.09
N CYS A 256 8.09 -0.22 -32.38
CA CYS A 256 9.52 -0.59 -32.49
C CYS A 256 10.57 0.48 -32.09
N CYS A 257 11.82 0.19 -31.73
CA CYS A 257 12.64 -0.97 -31.41
C CYS A 257 13.99 -0.38 -30.93
N GLU A 258 14.74 -1.17 -30.16
CA GLU A 258 16.21 -1.29 -30.13
C GLU A 258 17.18 -0.13 -29.78
N GLU A 259 18.07 -0.52 -28.85
CA GLU A 259 19.53 -0.27 -28.70
C GLU A 259 20.12 1.02 -28.09
N ASN A 260 20.76 0.78 -26.92
CA ASN A 260 22.08 1.21 -26.43
C ASN A 260 22.67 2.58 -26.84
N PHE A 261 22.96 3.46 -25.86
CA PHE A 261 24.34 3.83 -25.45
C PHE A 261 24.37 4.88 -24.30
N HIS A 262 25.48 4.82 -23.57
CA HIS A 262 26.05 5.66 -22.50
C HIS A 262 25.90 7.20 -22.60
N ASP A 263 25.67 7.92 -21.47
CA ASP A 263 26.72 8.52 -20.60
C ASP A 263 26.22 9.68 -19.70
N THR A 264 26.77 9.69 -18.48
CA THR A 264 27.18 10.84 -17.64
C THR A 264 26.18 11.94 -17.21
N PHE A 265 25.81 11.85 -15.92
CA PHE A 265 25.66 12.94 -14.93
C PHE A 265 25.28 14.35 -15.44
N MET A 266 24.03 14.73 -15.22
CA MET A 266 23.60 16.13 -15.33
C MET A 266 23.50 16.75 -13.92
N VAL A 267 24.66 17.24 -13.48
CA VAL A 267 24.93 18.51 -12.76
C VAL A 267 23.81 19.03 -11.86
N ASP A 268 24.12 19.04 -10.55
CA ASP A 268 23.66 20.01 -9.56
C ASP A 268 22.18 20.37 -9.65
N PHE A 269 21.35 19.50 -9.11
CA PHE A 269 19.91 19.71 -9.08
C PHE A 269 19.54 20.77 -8.02
N ILE A 270 19.79 22.03 -8.42
CA ILE A 270 19.35 23.32 -7.89
C ILE A 270 20.01 23.75 -6.56
N LYS A 271 21.27 24.21 -6.71
CA LYS A 271 22.16 24.92 -5.75
C LYS A 271 22.86 24.09 -4.67
#